data_AF-A0A9Q2XNX1-F1
#
_entry.id   AF-A0A9Q2XNX1-F1
#
_cell.length_a   1.000
_cell.length_b   1.000
_cell.length_c   1.000
_cell.angle_alpha   90.00
_cell.angle_beta   90.00
_cell.angle_gamma   90.00
#
_symmetry.space_group_name_H-M   'P 1'
#
loop_
_entity.id
_entity.type
_entity.pdbx_description
1 polymer ?
#
loop_
_entity_poly.entity_id
_entity_poly.type
_entity_poly.pdbx_seq_one_letter_code
_entity_poly.pdbx_strand_id
1 'polypeptide(L)'
;MPFRTLFACLLLSLSANALAYQSVYEGKLGGQPITLVIERTNDYVTGIYYYERYHTPIRLKPARHTNYYDFAIDELDSGGLPTARLHFQKAEFGSHAQPLQGTWTEYASGKQLAFTLKLVADLGLQTPWPGAALPQAASTERFYFQLPMDKAYAPIETIQVLNKATGKLLQTLQVNVPGCRSKGIDTLQVRLQGGATQVLVPASPYCLGRTFEWHEASGRFEVLN
;
A
#
# COMPACT_ATOMS: atom_id res chain seq x y z
N MET A 1 45.21 -13.88 5.62
CA MET A 1 43.78 -14.00 5.24
C MET A 1 42.83 -13.05 6.01
N PRO A 2 43.13 -11.75 6.28
CA PRO A 2 42.20 -10.86 7.00
C PRO A 2 41.30 -10.01 6.07
N PHE A 3 41.63 -9.87 4.78
CA PHE A 3 40.91 -8.98 3.85
C PHE A 3 39.52 -9.50 3.43
N ARG A 4 39.30 -10.82 3.46
CA ARG A 4 38.01 -11.42 3.05
C ARG A 4 36.89 -11.18 4.06
N THR A 5 37.22 -11.09 5.36
CA THR A 5 36.25 -10.88 6.43
C THR A 5 35.81 -9.41 6.52
N LEU A 6 36.72 -8.47 6.25
CA LEU A 6 36.39 -7.04 6.21
C LEU A 6 35.46 -6.70 5.03
N PHE A 7 35.65 -7.35 3.88
CA PHE A 7 34.83 -7.13 2.69
C PHE A 7 33.40 -7.68 2.86
N ALA A 8 33.24 -8.78 3.58
CA ALA A 8 31.92 -9.35 3.89
C ALA A 8 31.10 -8.46 4.85
N CYS A 9 31.73 -7.87 5.87
CA CYS A 9 31.06 -6.91 6.75
C CYS A 9 30.71 -5.59 6.03
N LEU A 10 31.52 -5.17 5.05
CA LEU A 10 31.24 -3.97 4.24
C LEU A 10 30.10 -4.20 3.23
N LEU A 11 29.99 -5.40 2.65
CA LEU A 11 28.89 -5.76 1.75
C LEU A 11 27.55 -5.94 2.47
N LEU A 12 27.57 -6.41 3.73
CA LEU A 12 26.37 -6.52 4.57
C LEU A 12 25.84 -5.14 4.99
N SER A 13 26.71 -4.14 5.23
CA SER A 13 26.31 -2.76 5.53
C SER A 13 25.86 -1.96 4.30
N LEU A 14 26.15 -2.43 3.09
CA LEU A 14 25.71 -1.84 1.82
C LEU A 14 24.34 -2.34 1.33
N SER A 15 23.73 -3.31 2.03
CA SER A 15 22.30 -3.61 1.86
C SER A 15 21.44 -2.57 2.60
N ALA A 16 21.64 -1.29 2.24
CA ALA A 16 20.67 -0.27 2.56
C ALA A 16 19.35 -0.72 1.93
N ASN A 17 18.41 -1.17 2.75
CA ASN A 17 17.05 -1.41 2.32
C ASN A 17 16.64 -0.17 1.55
N ALA A 18 16.38 -0.31 0.25
CA ALA A 18 15.99 0.81 -0.57
C ALA A 18 14.77 1.44 0.10
N LEU A 19 14.94 2.66 0.61
CA LEU A 19 13.92 3.35 1.37
C LEU A 19 12.74 3.57 0.41
N ALA A 20 11.64 2.88 0.66
CA ALA A 20 10.38 3.07 0.00
C ALA A 20 9.74 4.32 0.59
N TYR A 21 9.64 5.36 -0.22
CA TYR A 21 8.98 6.59 0.17
C TYR A 21 7.49 6.46 -0.20
N GLN A 22 6.61 6.57 0.80
CA GLN A 22 5.17 6.57 0.59
C GLN A 22 4.64 8.01 0.56
N SER A 23 3.97 8.36 -0.53
CA SER A 23 3.25 9.63 -0.68
C SER A 23 1.77 9.33 -0.86
N VAL A 24 0.94 9.99 -0.07
CA VAL A 24 -0.51 9.80 -0.06
C VAL A 24 -1.18 11.02 -0.65
N TYR A 25 -2.09 10.78 -1.58
CA TYR A 25 -2.84 11.79 -2.28
C TYR A 25 -4.33 11.54 -2.17
N GLU A 26 -5.10 12.60 -2.00
CA GLU A 26 -6.56 12.55 -1.97
C GLU A 26 -7.14 13.50 -3.02
N GLY A 27 -8.24 13.11 -3.63
CA GLY A 27 -8.94 13.97 -4.58
C GLY A 27 -10.00 13.21 -5.34
N LYS A 28 -10.13 13.47 -6.64
CA LYS A 28 -11.20 12.88 -7.46
C LYS A 28 -10.66 12.26 -8.73
N LEU A 29 -11.28 11.15 -9.14
CA LEU A 29 -11.16 10.53 -10.46
C LEU A 29 -12.58 10.37 -11.03
N GLY A 30 -12.85 11.02 -12.17
CA GLY A 30 -14.19 10.98 -12.78
C GLY A 30 -15.29 11.52 -11.85
N GLY A 31 -14.94 12.44 -10.96
CA GLY A 31 -15.85 13.01 -9.96
C GLY A 31 -16.01 12.19 -8.67
N GLN A 32 -15.52 10.94 -8.64
CA GLN A 32 -15.58 10.09 -7.45
C GLN A 32 -14.34 10.32 -6.56
N PRO A 33 -14.51 10.41 -5.22
CA PRO A 33 -13.39 10.55 -4.31
C PRO A 33 -12.51 9.30 -4.33
N ILE A 34 -11.20 9.52 -4.43
CA ILE A 34 -10.20 8.46 -4.32
C ILE A 34 -9.06 8.90 -3.41
N THR A 35 -8.41 7.89 -2.85
CA THR A 35 -7.12 8.02 -2.18
C THR A 35 -6.12 7.18 -2.97
N LEU A 36 -5.00 7.80 -3.34
CA LEU A 36 -3.89 7.21 -4.07
C LEU A 36 -2.67 7.16 -3.14
N VAL A 37 -2.09 5.98 -2.99
CA VAL A 37 -0.82 5.78 -2.28
C VAL A 37 0.23 5.39 -3.32
N ILE A 38 1.26 6.21 -3.44
CA ILE A 38 2.41 5.98 -4.30
C ILE A 38 3.59 5.55 -3.44
N GLU A 39 4.23 4.45 -3.84
CA GLU A 39 5.49 4.00 -3.29
C GLU A 39 6.60 4.13 -4.31
N ARG A 40 7.74 4.66 -3.87
CA ARG A 40 8.90 4.89 -4.73
C ARG A 40 10.09 4.14 -4.22
N THR A 41 10.73 3.38 -5.09
CA THR A 41 11.98 2.67 -4.80
C THR A 41 12.91 2.83 -5.99
N ASN A 42 13.97 3.63 -5.83
CA ASN A 42 14.84 4.06 -6.93
C ASN A 42 14.02 4.70 -8.06
N ASP A 43 14.24 4.28 -9.30
CA ASP A 43 13.49 4.71 -10.48
C ASP A 43 12.13 4.02 -10.64
N TYR A 44 11.68 3.20 -9.69
CA TYR A 44 10.41 2.49 -9.80
C TYR A 44 9.33 3.11 -8.92
N VAL A 45 8.14 3.19 -9.50
CA VAL A 45 6.93 3.67 -8.86
C VAL A 45 5.92 2.51 -8.88
N THR A 46 5.32 2.25 -7.74
CA THR A 46 4.17 1.36 -7.60
C THR A 46 3.13 2.05 -6.71
N GLY A 47 1.98 1.43 -6.53
CA GLY A 47 0.98 1.99 -5.65
C GLY A 47 -0.33 1.22 -5.60
N ILE A 48 -1.25 1.79 -4.84
CA ILE A 48 -2.66 1.45 -4.89
C ILE A 48 -3.45 2.73 -4.98
N TYR A 49 -4.64 2.64 -5.55
CA TYR A 49 -5.67 3.63 -5.28
C TYR A 49 -6.97 2.93 -4.95
N TYR A 50 -7.84 3.57 -4.19
CA TYR A 50 -9.14 3.02 -3.87
C TYR A 50 -10.19 4.12 -3.91
N TYR A 51 -11.36 3.76 -4.43
CA TYR A 51 -12.55 4.58 -4.32
C TYR A 51 -13.14 4.41 -2.94
N GLU A 52 -13.42 5.52 -2.26
CA GLU A 52 -14.10 5.49 -0.97
C GLU A 52 -15.42 4.74 -1.05
N ARG A 53 -16.14 4.82 -2.18
CA ARG A 53 -17.41 4.09 -2.37
C ARG A 53 -17.27 2.58 -2.46
N TYR A 54 -16.18 2.07 -3.03
CA TYR A 54 -16.03 0.65 -3.35
C TYR A 54 -15.18 -0.11 -2.32
N HIS A 55 -14.50 0.61 -1.43
CA HIS A 55 -13.71 0.06 -0.32
C HIS A 55 -12.74 -1.05 -0.74
N THR A 56 -12.29 -1.03 -1.99
CA THR A 56 -11.43 -2.05 -2.58
C THR A 56 -10.16 -1.39 -3.11
N PRO A 57 -8.99 -1.71 -2.52
CA PRO A 57 -7.70 -1.34 -3.06
C PRO A 57 -7.51 -1.89 -4.46
N ILE A 58 -7.17 -1.03 -5.41
CA ILE A 58 -6.83 -1.38 -6.78
C ILE A 58 -5.32 -1.19 -6.94
N ARG A 59 -4.64 -2.26 -7.36
CA ARG A 59 -3.18 -2.24 -7.52
C ARG A 59 -2.76 -1.53 -8.79
N LEU A 60 -1.64 -0.84 -8.70
CA LEU A 60 -0.94 -0.28 -9.84
C LEU A 60 0.28 -1.15 -10.16
N LYS A 61 0.48 -1.44 -11.44
CA LYS A 61 1.63 -2.20 -11.94
C LYS A 61 2.90 -1.39 -11.67
N PRO A 62 3.97 -1.98 -11.11
CA PRO A 62 5.25 -1.29 -11.00
C PRO A 62 5.70 -0.75 -12.37
N ALA A 63 6.01 0.53 -12.42
CA ALA A 63 6.44 1.22 -13.64
C ALA A 63 7.73 2.00 -13.37
N ARG A 64 8.60 2.04 -14.39
CA ARG A 64 9.83 2.82 -14.30
C ARG A 64 9.52 4.28 -14.56
N HIS A 65 9.87 5.14 -13.62
CA HIS A 65 9.68 6.57 -13.66
C HIS A 65 10.92 7.25 -14.24
N THR A 66 11.01 7.27 -15.57
CA THR A 66 12.14 7.87 -16.29
C THR A 66 11.84 9.28 -16.82
N ASN A 67 10.56 9.67 -16.89
CA ASN A 67 10.14 10.97 -17.39
C ASN A 67 8.96 11.49 -16.58
N TYR A 68 9.11 12.67 -15.99
CA TYR A 68 8.08 13.32 -15.18
C TYR A 68 6.86 13.76 -15.99
N TYR A 69 6.99 14.11 -17.26
CA TYR A 69 5.90 14.71 -18.06
C TYR A 69 5.11 13.70 -18.89
N ASP A 70 5.59 12.47 -18.96
CA ASP A 70 4.95 11.39 -19.73
C ASP A 70 5.02 10.08 -18.95
N PHE A 71 4.72 10.16 -17.67
CA PHE A 71 4.64 8.98 -16.82
C PHE A 71 3.24 8.40 -16.89
N ALA A 72 3.17 7.08 -17.07
CA ALA A 72 1.94 6.35 -16.99
C ALA A 72 2.13 5.08 -16.17
N ILE A 73 1.09 4.68 -15.45
CA ILE A 73 1.07 3.47 -14.66
C ILE A 73 -0.24 2.72 -14.90
N ASP A 74 -0.15 1.40 -15.02
CA ASP A 74 -1.29 0.57 -15.34
C ASP A 74 -2.02 0.15 -14.08
N GLU A 75 -3.34 0.28 -14.11
CA GLU A 75 -4.24 -0.34 -13.15
C GLU A 75 -4.34 -1.83 -13.41
N LEU A 76 -4.36 -2.63 -12.34
CA LEU A 76 -4.51 -4.07 -12.41
C LEU A 76 -5.86 -4.53 -11.88
N ASP A 77 -6.45 -5.54 -12.53
CA ASP A 77 -7.55 -6.31 -11.96
C ASP A 77 -7.08 -7.26 -10.84
N SER A 78 -8.04 -8.00 -10.27
CA SER A 78 -7.76 -9.02 -9.25
C SER A 78 -6.88 -10.18 -9.74
N GLY A 79 -6.77 -10.39 -11.05
CA GLY A 79 -5.88 -11.37 -11.67
C GLY A 79 -4.48 -10.83 -11.99
N GLY A 80 -4.24 -9.54 -11.76
CA GLY A 80 -2.97 -8.88 -12.07
C GLY A 80 -2.84 -8.47 -13.55
N LEU A 81 -3.94 -8.45 -14.31
CA LEU A 81 -3.94 -8.01 -15.70
C LEU A 81 -4.26 -6.51 -15.81
N PRO A 82 -3.60 -5.78 -16.73
CA PRO A 82 -3.91 -4.37 -16.95
C PRO A 82 -5.34 -4.13 -17.45
N THR A 83 -6.09 -3.26 -16.77
CA THR A 83 -7.48 -2.89 -17.13
C THR A 83 -7.64 -1.44 -17.58
N ALA A 84 -6.80 -0.57 -17.05
CA ALA A 84 -6.80 0.84 -17.35
C ALA A 84 -5.40 1.43 -17.14
N ARG A 85 -5.23 2.69 -17.54
CA ARG A 85 -3.99 3.44 -17.38
C ARG A 85 -4.24 4.80 -16.75
N LEU A 86 -3.48 5.12 -15.70
CA LEU A 86 -3.35 6.48 -15.23
C LEU A 86 -2.17 7.11 -15.96
N HIS A 87 -2.44 8.14 -16.76
CA HIS A 87 -1.45 9.02 -17.36
C HIS A 87 -1.37 10.31 -16.55
N PHE A 88 -0.16 10.70 -16.14
CA PHE A 88 0.07 11.90 -15.35
C PHE A 88 0.60 13.01 -16.25
N GLN A 89 -0.01 14.21 -16.17
CA GLN A 89 0.50 15.40 -16.85
C GLN A 89 1.89 15.80 -16.30
N LYS A 90 2.08 15.63 -14.99
CA LYS A 90 3.35 15.79 -14.30
C LYS A 90 3.39 14.86 -13.09
N ALA A 91 4.22 13.83 -13.13
CA ALA A 91 4.41 12.83 -12.07
C ALA A 91 5.50 13.24 -11.08
N GLU A 92 5.41 14.47 -10.57
CA GLU A 92 6.27 14.91 -9.47
C GLU A 92 5.68 14.38 -8.16
N PHE A 93 6.33 13.42 -7.52
CA PHE A 93 5.81 12.78 -6.30
C PHE A 93 6.53 13.32 -5.05
N GLY A 94 5.77 13.57 -3.97
CA GLY A 94 6.26 14.05 -2.66
C GLY A 94 5.97 15.52 -2.33
N SER A 95 6.52 15.99 -1.21
CA SER A 95 6.19 17.25 -0.52
C SER A 95 6.27 18.56 -1.33
N HIS A 96 7.00 18.60 -2.44
CA HIS A 96 7.12 19.78 -3.31
C HIS A 96 6.20 19.73 -4.54
N ALA A 97 5.43 18.65 -4.69
CA ALA A 97 4.57 18.43 -5.83
C ALA A 97 3.36 19.36 -5.84
N GLN A 98 3.08 19.94 -7.01
CA GLN A 98 1.75 20.44 -7.33
C GLN A 98 0.72 19.30 -7.26
N PRO A 99 -0.59 19.60 -7.19
CA PRO A 99 -1.62 18.57 -7.30
C PRO A 99 -1.36 17.69 -8.54
N LEU A 100 -1.38 16.37 -8.35
CA LEU A 100 -1.27 15.42 -9.45
C LEU A 100 -2.52 15.54 -10.31
N GLN A 101 -2.31 15.70 -11.61
CA GLN A 101 -3.37 15.83 -12.60
C GLN A 101 -3.09 14.88 -13.76
N GLY A 102 -4.16 14.42 -14.39
CA GLY A 102 -4.02 13.45 -15.45
C GLY A 102 -5.32 12.84 -15.90
N THR A 103 -5.18 11.75 -16.65
CA THR A 103 -6.30 11.03 -17.25
C THR A 103 -6.19 9.56 -16.92
N TRP A 104 -7.28 9.00 -16.43
CA TRP A 104 -7.50 7.56 -16.36
C TRP A 104 -8.16 7.11 -17.67
N THR A 105 -7.66 6.06 -18.30
CA THR A 105 -8.19 5.51 -19.56
C THR A 105 -8.47 4.02 -19.42
N GLU A 106 -9.72 3.60 -19.58
CA GLU A 106 -10.11 2.18 -19.62
C GLU A 106 -9.65 1.54 -20.93
N TYR A 107 -9.02 0.36 -20.87
CA TYR A 107 -8.58 -0.32 -22.09
C TYR A 107 -9.74 -0.91 -22.90
N ALA A 108 -10.77 -1.42 -22.23
CA ALA A 108 -11.86 -2.12 -22.91
C ALA A 108 -12.71 -1.19 -23.80
N SER A 109 -13.01 0.02 -23.32
CA SER A 109 -13.88 0.97 -24.03
C SER A 109 -13.16 2.21 -24.55
N GLY A 110 -11.93 2.47 -24.12
CA GLY A 110 -11.25 3.75 -24.36
C GLY A 110 -11.82 4.91 -23.54
N LYS A 111 -12.76 4.66 -22.61
CA LYS A 111 -13.35 5.70 -21.77
C LYS A 111 -12.27 6.41 -20.96
N GLN A 112 -12.34 7.74 -20.97
CA GLN A 112 -11.41 8.59 -20.25
C GLN A 112 -12.10 9.35 -19.12
N LEU A 113 -11.40 9.45 -17.98
CA LEU A 113 -11.82 10.21 -16.82
C LEU A 113 -10.64 11.06 -16.34
N ALA A 114 -10.87 12.37 -16.16
CA ALA A 114 -9.86 13.22 -15.55
C ALA A 114 -9.72 12.91 -14.06
N PHE A 115 -8.50 13.10 -13.53
CA PHE A 115 -8.26 13.10 -12.09
C PHE A 115 -7.49 14.34 -11.64
N THR A 116 -7.69 14.70 -10.38
CA THR A 116 -6.93 15.75 -9.69
C THR A 116 -6.79 15.36 -8.22
N LEU A 117 -5.55 15.22 -7.75
CA LEU A 117 -5.21 14.69 -6.43
C LEU A 117 -4.22 15.61 -5.73
N LYS A 118 -4.46 15.93 -4.47
CA LYS A 118 -3.58 16.76 -3.64
C LYS A 118 -2.80 15.86 -2.69
N LEU A 119 -1.53 16.18 -2.48
CA LEU A 119 -0.73 15.50 -1.46
C LEU A 119 -1.30 15.81 -0.08
N VAL A 120 -1.57 14.77 0.71
CA VAL A 120 -2.03 14.88 2.10
C VAL A 120 -0.99 14.38 3.10
N ALA A 121 -0.09 13.49 2.67
CA ALA A 121 1.01 13.02 3.48
C ALA A 121 2.21 12.56 2.63
N ASP A 122 3.41 12.76 3.17
CA ASP A 122 4.65 12.15 2.68
C ASP A 122 5.34 11.45 3.85
N LEU A 123 5.04 10.16 4.01
CA LEU A 123 5.48 9.37 5.14
C LEU A 123 6.99 9.11 5.11
N GLY A 124 7.60 9.17 3.92
CA GLY A 124 9.04 8.98 3.74
C GLY A 124 9.86 10.23 4.09
N LEU A 125 9.26 11.43 3.96
CA LEU A 125 9.83 12.69 4.43
C LEU A 125 9.31 13.11 5.81
N GLN A 126 8.69 12.18 6.55
CA GLN A 126 8.17 12.40 7.89
C GLN A 126 7.17 13.56 7.97
N THR A 127 6.48 13.89 6.88
CA THR A 127 5.30 14.75 6.97
C THR A 127 4.22 13.90 7.64
N PRO A 128 3.84 14.20 8.90
CA PRO A 128 2.94 13.34 9.65
C PRO A 128 1.60 13.24 8.94
N TRP A 129 0.94 12.10 9.07
CA TRP A 129 -0.47 11.94 8.68
C TRP A 129 -1.32 11.66 9.94
N PRO A 130 -1.56 12.67 10.79
CA PRO A 130 -2.08 12.45 12.13
C PRO A 130 -3.52 11.91 12.05
N GLY A 131 -3.78 10.80 12.74
CA GLY A 131 -5.11 10.20 12.82
C GLY A 131 -5.54 9.41 11.58
N ALA A 132 -4.69 9.30 10.57
CA ALA A 132 -4.97 8.53 9.37
C ALA A 132 -4.34 7.13 9.41
N ALA A 133 -4.82 6.25 8.54
CA ALA A 133 -4.38 4.88 8.45
C ALA A 133 -3.96 4.57 7.02
N LEU A 134 -2.79 3.96 6.84
CA LEU A 134 -2.27 3.56 5.55
C LEU A 134 -3.10 2.38 4.99
N PRO A 135 -3.80 2.56 3.86
CA PRO A 135 -4.49 1.46 3.20
C PRO A 135 -3.52 0.37 2.78
N GLN A 136 -3.96 -0.89 2.89
CA GLN A 136 -3.19 -2.05 2.46
C GLN A 136 -3.73 -2.59 1.15
N ALA A 137 -2.85 -3.04 0.28
CA ALA A 137 -3.20 -3.60 -1.02
C ALA A 137 -3.84 -4.99 -0.89
N ALA A 138 -3.53 -5.71 0.20
CA ALA A 138 -4.22 -6.94 0.54
C ALA A 138 -5.68 -6.65 0.94
N SER A 139 -6.61 -7.41 0.37
CA SER A 139 -8.04 -7.38 0.75
C SER A 139 -8.71 -8.69 0.38
N THR A 140 -9.94 -8.90 0.86
CA THR A 140 -10.81 -10.02 0.48
C THR A 140 -12.08 -9.49 -0.17
N GLU A 141 -13.02 -10.35 -0.51
CA GLU A 141 -14.36 -9.92 -0.93
C GLU A 141 -15.13 -9.18 0.19
N ARG A 142 -14.85 -9.51 1.46
CA ARG A 142 -15.61 -8.99 2.63
C ARG A 142 -14.89 -7.87 3.37
N PHE A 143 -13.56 -7.88 3.36
CA PHE A 143 -12.73 -7.08 4.24
C PHE A 143 -11.64 -6.36 3.48
N TYR A 144 -11.33 -5.15 3.93
CA TYR A 144 -10.10 -4.44 3.57
C TYR A 144 -9.40 -4.01 4.86
N PHE A 145 -8.11 -3.71 4.74
CA PHE A 145 -7.24 -3.52 5.88
C PHE A 145 -6.51 -2.19 5.80
N GLN A 146 -6.30 -1.59 6.96
CA GLN A 146 -5.55 -0.35 7.11
C GLN A 146 -4.59 -0.47 8.30
N LEU A 147 -3.47 0.26 8.23
CA LEU A 147 -2.47 0.33 9.29
C LEU A 147 -2.44 1.74 9.86
N PRO A 148 -2.87 1.96 11.11
CA PRO A 148 -2.66 3.23 11.79
C PRO A 148 -1.16 3.51 11.91
N MET A 149 -0.66 4.55 11.23
CA MET A 149 0.74 4.93 11.27
C MET A 149 0.95 6.38 10.85
N ASP A 150 1.93 7.03 11.47
CA ASP A 150 2.25 8.45 11.28
C ASP A 150 3.51 8.70 10.42
N LYS A 151 4.33 7.67 10.21
CA LYS A 151 5.60 7.72 9.46
C LYS A 151 5.91 6.40 8.77
N ALA A 152 6.74 6.45 7.73
CA ALA A 152 7.23 5.25 7.06
C ALA A 152 7.99 4.34 8.03
N TYR A 153 7.91 3.02 7.83
CA TYR A 153 8.60 2.01 8.66
C TYR A 153 8.29 2.05 10.17
N ALA A 154 7.15 2.65 10.55
CA ALA A 154 6.64 2.58 11.91
C ALA A 154 6.45 1.11 12.34
N PRO A 155 6.66 0.79 13.63
CA PRO A 155 6.25 -0.49 14.20
C PRO A 155 4.77 -0.76 13.89
N ILE A 156 4.44 -2.00 13.55
CA ILE A 156 3.06 -2.40 13.31
C ILE A 156 2.46 -2.79 14.66
N GLU A 157 1.75 -1.87 15.29
CA GLU A 157 1.07 -2.11 16.57
C GLU A 157 -0.28 -2.77 16.35
N THR A 158 -1.04 -2.25 15.40
CA THR A 158 -2.41 -2.72 15.12
C THR A 158 -2.71 -2.83 13.63
N ILE A 159 -3.69 -3.67 13.31
CA ILE A 159 -4.32 -3.76 11.99
C ILE A 159 -5.80 -3.41 12.17
N GLN A 160 -6.27 -2.43 11.40
CA GLN A 160 -7.70 -2.15 11.31
C GLN A 160 -8.32 -3.04 10.22
N VAL A 161 -9.36 -3.77 10.60
CA VAL A 161 -10.18 -4.59 9.70
C VAL A 161 -11.47 -3.84 9.46
N LEU A 162 -11.78 -3.55 8.20
CA LEU A 162 -12.98 -2.82 7.81
C LEU A 162 -13.86 -3.68 6.91
N ASN A 163 -15.17 -3.53 7.06
CA ASN A 163 -16.16 -4.24 6.24
C ASN A 163 -16.34 -3.51 4.90
N LYS A 164 -16.12 -4.20 3.77
CA LYS A 164 -16.24 -3.62 2.42
C LYS A 164 -17.65 -3.17 2.05
N ALA A 165 -18.68 -3.84 2.56
CA ALA A 165 -20.06 -3.47 2.25
C ALA A 165 -20.47 -2.15 2.92
N THR A 166 -19.90 -1.83 4.08
CA THR A 166 -20.32 -0.66 4.87
C THR A 166 -19.26 0.42 5.05
N GLY A 167 -17.99 0.13 4.74
CA GLY A 167 -16.85 1.01 5.01
C GLY A 167 -16.55 1.20 6.50
N LYS A 168 -17.14 0.38 7.38
CA LYS A 168 -17.05 0.58 8.84
C LYS A 168 -15.95 -0.31 9.42
N LEU A 169 -15.24 0.22 10.42
CA LEU A 169 -14.32 -0.54 11.25
C LEU A 169 -15.08 -1.70 11.91
N LEU A 170 -14.62 -2.92 11.67
CA LEU A 170 -15.14 -4.15 12.25
C LEU A 170 -14.35 -4.54 13.49
N GLN A 171 -13.02 -4.49 13.40
CA GLN A 171 -12.13 -4.96 14.46
C GLN A 171 -10.76 -4.28 14.36
N THR A 172 -10.11 -4.09 15.50
CA THR A 172 -8.69 -3.73 15.57
C THR A 172 -7.91 -4.93 16.11
N LEU A 173 -7.00 -5.47 15.31
CA LEU A 173 -6.15 -6.61 15.67
C LEU A 173 -4.87 -6.10 16.31
N GLN A 174 -4.54 -6.64 17.48
CA GLN A 174 -3.29 -6.36 18.18
C GLN A 174 -2.19 -7.24 17.61
N VAL A 175 -1.18 -6.65 16.96
CA VAL A 175 -0.05 -7.39 16.40
C VAL A 175 0.96 -7.67 17.49
N ASN A 176 1.47 -6.63 18.16
CA ASN A 176 2.38 -6.70 19.31
C ASN A 176 3.53 -7.71 19.15
N VAL A 177 4.10 -7.82 17.94
CA VAL A 177 5.25 -8.67 17.65
C VAL A 177 6.50 -7.80 17.47
N PRO A 178 7.56 -8.02 18.28
CA PRO A 178 8.78 -7.25 18.18
C PRO A 178 9.40 -7.29 16.77
N GLY A 179 9.89 -6.13 16.33
CA GLY A 179 10.64 -5.98 15.08
C GLY A 179 9.79 -6.00 13.79
N CYS A 180 8.49 -6.22 13.89
CA CYS A 180 7.57 -6.05 12.77
C CYS A 180 7.34 -4.56 12.48
N ARG A 181 7.80 -4.12 11.30
CA ARG A 181 7.68 -2.74 10.81
C ARG A 181 6.91 -2.70 9.51
N SER A 182 6.18 -1.61 9.28
CA SER A 182 5.48 -1.39 8.02
C SER A 182 6.45 -1.45 6.86
N LYS A 183 6.06 -2.20 5.83
CA LYS A 183 6.69 -2.26 4.51
C LYS A 183 5.82 -1.54 3.47
N GLY A 184 4.94 -0.65 3.94
CA GLY A 184 4.05 0.12 3.10
C GLY A 184 2.76 -0.59 2.72
N ILE A 185 2.31 -0.45 1.47
CA ILE A 185 1.02 -0.96 0.99
C ILE A 185 0.95 -2.49 0.98
N ASP A 186 2.11 -3.18 0.93
CA ASP A 186 2.24 -4.63 0.95
C ASP A 186 2.76 -5.17 2.30
N THR A 187 2.45 -4.47 3.39
CA THR A 187 2.81 -4.94 4.75
C THR A 187 2.03 -6.20 5.13
N LEU A 188 0.76 -6.27 4.72
CA LEU A 188 -0.12 -7.40 5.02
C LEU A 188 -0.24 -8.35 3.84
N GLN A 189 -0.45 -9.63 4.15
CA GLN A 189 -0.90 -10.63 3.18
C GLN A 189 -2.22 -11.24 3.63
N VAL A 190 -2.98 -11.71 2.65
CA VAL A 190 -4.25 -12.40 2.85
C VAL A 190 -4.21 -13.71 2.10
N ARG A 191 -4.72 -14.77 2.71
CA ARG A 191 -4.87 -16.08 2.06
C ARG A 191 -6.13 -16.79 2.54
N LEU A 192 -6.62 -17.72 1.73
CA LEU A 192 -7.62 -18.69 2.14
C LEU A 192 -6.91 -19.98 2.52
N GLN A 193 -7.05 -20.43 3.77
CA GLN A 193 -6.48 -21.68 4.25
C GLN A 193 -7.56 -22.47 4.99
N GLY A 194 -7.77 -23.72 4.59
CA GLY A 194 -8.81 -24.57 5.22
C GLY A 194 -10.23 -24.01 5.10
N GLY A 195 -10.50 -23.15 4.11
CA GLY A 195 -11.78 -22.45 3.95
C GLY A 195 -11.94 -21.19 4.82
N ALA A 196 -10.97 -20.88 5.69
CA ALA A 196 -10.97 -19.67 6.48
C ALA A 196 -10.12 -18.57 5.85
N THR A 197 -10.56 -17.32 5.98
CA THR A 197 -9.76 -16.15 5.62
C THR A 197 -8.69 -15.94 6.67
N GLN A 198 -7.43 -15.84 6.27
CA GLN A 198 -6.34 -15.43 7.13
C GLN A 198 -5.76 -14.10 6.66
N VAL A 199 -5.49 -13.21 7.62
CA VAL A 199 -4.66 -12.02 7.42
C VAL A 199 -3.38 -12.19 8.23
N LEU A 200 -2.24 -11.90 7.63
CA LEU A 200 -0.96 -12.10 8.27
C LEU A 200 0.00 -10.94 8.04
N VAL A 201 0.79 -10.68 9.06
CA VAL A 201 2.06 -9.96 8.97
C VAL A 201 3.13 -11.01 8.69
N PRO A 202 3.75 -11.03 7.49
CA PRO A 202 4.71 -12.07 7.13
C PRO A 202 5.95 -12.05 8.01
N ALA A 203 6.45 -13.23 8.37
CA ALA A 203 7.71 -13.38 9.07
C ALA A 203 8.89 -12.93 8.19
N SER A 204 9.96 -12.45 8.82
CA SER A 204 11.24 -12.09 8.21
C SER A 204 12.36 -12.23 9.24
N PRO A 205 13.64 -12.07 8.87
CA PRO A 205 14.75 -12.19 9.82
C PRO A 205 14.64 -11.30 11.07
N TYR A 206 13.85 -10.22 11.00
CA TYR A 206 13.68 -9.25 12.09
C TYR A 206 12.25 -9.17 12.62
N CYS A 207 11.31 -9.97 12.12
CA CYS A 207 9.91 -9.95 12.53
C CYS A 207 9.40 -11.38 12.57
N LEU A 208 8.92 -11.84 13.73
CA LEU A 208 8.40 -13.20 13.89
C LEU A 208 7.09 -13.43 13.12
N GLY A 209 6.46 -12.36 12.64
CA GLY A 209 5.17 -12.39 11.96
C GLY A 209 4.01 -12.64 12.93
N ARG A 210 2.79 -12.49 12.41
CA ARG A 210 1.55 -12.78 13.13
C ARG A 210 0.48 -13.21 12.14
N THR A 211 -0.31 -14.22 12.48
CA THR A 211 -1.45 -14.64 11.67
C THR A 211 -2.73 -14.50 12.49
N PHE A 212 -3.78 -14.02 11.83
CA PHE A 212 -5.13 -13.96 12.35
C PHE A 212 -6.07 -14.68 11.38
N GLU A 213 -6.97 -15.49 11.91
CA GLU A 213 -7.94 -16.28 11.14
C GLU A 213 -9.36 -15.79 11.43
N TRP A 214 -10.18 -15.67 10.39
CA TRP A 214 -11.58 -15.33 10.52
C TRP A 214 -12.39 -16.55 10.99
N HIS A 215 -13.08 -16.41 12.11
CA HIS A 215 -13.99 -17.41 12.65
C HIS A 215 -15.45 -16.97 12.45
N GLU A 216 -16.19 -17.66 11.59
CA GLU A 216 -17.59 -17.32 11.32
C GLU A 216 -18.48 -17.40 12.57
N ALA A 217 -18.23 -18.39 13.44
CA ALA A 217 -19.03 -18.59 14.65
C ALA A 217 -18.95 -17.41 15.63
N SER A 218 -17.78 -16.77 15.74
CA SER A 218 -17.54 -15.64 16.64
C SER A 218 -17.61 -14.29 15.93
N GLY A 219 -17.74 -14.28 14.60
CA GLY A 219 -17.84 -13.09 13.75
C GLY A 219 -16.63 -12.16 13.87
N ARG A 220 -15.44 -12.72 14.09
CA ARG A 220 -14.21 -11.95 14.32
C ARG A 220 -12.97 -12.69 13.82
N PHE A 221 -11.89 -11.94 13.63
CA PHE A 221 -10.56 -12.50 13.48
C PHE A 221 -10.00 -12.87 14.85
N GLU A 222 -9.48 -14.08 14.97
CA GLU A 222 -8.80 -14.58 16.16
C GLU A 222 -7.35 -14.91 15.83
N VAL A 223 -6.53 -14.89 16.87
CA VAL A 223 -5.10 -15.10 16.72
C VAL A 223 -4.83 -16.58 16.48
N LEU A 224 -4.16 -16.88 15.35
CA LEU A 224 -3.69 -18.23 15.07
C LEU A 224 -2.30 -18.39 15.69
N ASN A 225 -2.17 -19.34 16.63
CA ASN A 225 -0.91 -19.69 17.30
C ASN A 225 -0.09 -20.68 16.48
#